data_AF-A0A9D1U2G3-F1
#
_entry.id   AF-A0A9D1U2G3-F1
#
_cell.length_a   1.000
_cell.length_b   1.000
_cell.length_c   1.000
_cell.angle_alpha   90.00
_cell.angle_beta   90.00
_cell.angle_gamma   90.00
#
_symmetry.space_group_name_H-M   'P 1'
#
loop_
_entity.id
_entity.type
_entity.pdbx_description
1 polymer ?
#
loop_
_entity_poly.entity_id
_entity_poly.type
_entity_poly.pdbx_seq_one_letter_code
_entity_poly.pdbx_strand_id
1 'polypeptide(L)'
;MKKWQKRMVLLAGASLLAYAAHENYRKQQEQKEPRPESLTGTALLHGLLSHANEEITVEQAVDRFEEMSRLPVDHPSPVDPETDDLLCEVGTYDFGDGPFFYFSLARQFKTDRDEDEYRQLRLDLLFTPEEGTKEFSDVIWSEDGRAGFADFWKEVREFAPYRYLCEKGETAVKTLVRLEET
;
A
#
# COMPACT_ATOMS: atom_id res chain seq x y z
N MET A 1 -0.18 -0.93 -65.09
CA MET A 1 -0.68 -1.22 -63.73
C MET A 1 -0.40 -0.03 -62.82
N LYS A 2 -1.43 0.50 -62.16
CA LYS A 2 -1.45 1.85 -61.55
C LYS A 2 -0.76 1.88 -60.17
N LYS A 3 0.01 2.93 -59.86
CA LYS A 3 0.78 3.16 -58.61
C LYS A 3 -0.02 2.94 -57.30
N TRP A 4 -1.34 2.97 -57.36
CA TRP A 4 -2.23 2.80 -56.21
C TRP A 4 -2.36 1.35 -55.73
N GLN A 5 -2.20 0.34 -56.61
CA GLN A 5 -2.24 -1.07 -56.20
C GLN A 5 -1.01 -1.49 -55.37
N LYS A 6 0.16 -0.86 -55.58
CA LYS A 6 1.35 -1.09 -54.75
C LYS A 6 1.23 -0.51 -53.33
N ARG A 7 0.48 0.58 -53.14
CA ARG A 7 0.27 1.20 -51.82
C ARG A 7 -0.67 0.41 -50.92
N MET A 8 -1.72 -0.21 -51.47
CA MET A 8 -2.63 -1.07 -50.69
C MET A 8 -1.93 -2.34 -50.16
N VAL A 9 -1.04 -2.95 -50.95
CA VAL A 9 -0.30 -4.15 -50.53
C VAL A 9 0.69 -3.84 -49.39
N LEU A 10 1.29 -2.64 -49.38
CA LEU A 10 2.18 -2.19 -48.31
C LEU A 10 1.44 -1.88 -46.99
N LEU A 11 0.25 -1.28 -47.04
CA LEU A 11 -0.56 -1.01 -45.83
C LEU A 11 -1.09 -2.30 -45.19
N ALA A 12 -1.57 -3.26 -45.99
CA ALA A 12 -2.06 -4.54 -45.46
C ALA A 12 -0.94 -5.38 -44.81
N GLY A 13 0.28 -5.32 -45.36
CA GLY A 13 1.44 -6.01 -44.79
C GLY A 13 1.91 -5.42 -43.45
N ALA A 14 1.85 -4.10 -43.29
CA ALA A 14 2.20 -3.43 -42.02
C ALA A 14 1.20 -3.74 -40.89
N SER A 15 -0.09 -3.84 -41.20
CA SER A 15 -1.12 -4.21 -40.21
C SER A 15 -1.03 -5.68 -39.77
N LEU A 16 -0.68 -6.60 -40.66
CA LEU A 16 -0.48 -8.02 -40.31
C LEU A 16 0.75 -8.24 -39.43
N LEU A 17 1.85 -7.50 -39.69
CA LEU A 17 3.05 -7.53 -38.85
C LEU A 17 2.79 -6.94 -37.46
N ALA A 18 2.03 -5.86 -37.36
CA ALA A 18 1.64 -5.27 -36.07
C ALA A 18 0.72 -6.20 -35.28
N TYR A 19 -0.25 -6.85 -35.95
CA TYR A 19 -1.13 -7.83 -35.30
C TYR A 19 -0.37 -9.07 -34.83
N ALA A 20 0.56 -9.59 -35.64
CA ALA A 20 1.40 -10.72 -35.26
C ALA A 20 2.36 -10.37 -34.11
N ALA A 21 2.89 -9.14 -34.08
CA ALA A 21 3.70 -8.64 -32.98
C ALA A 21 2.87 -8.48 -31.69
N HIS A 22 1.64 -7.99 -31.79
CA HIS A 22 0.71 -7.86 -30.67
C HIS A 22 0.25 -9.23 -30.14
N GLU A 23 -0.07 -10.19 -31.02
CA GLU A 23 -0.38 -11.58 -30.65
C GLU A 23 0.81 -12.29 -30.01
N ASN A 24 2.04 -12.06 -30.50
CA ASN A 24 3.24 -12.61 -29.88
C ASN A 24 3.54 -11.96 -28.53
N TYR A 25 3.33 -10.65 -28.39
CA TYR A 25 3.45 -9.96 -27.10
C TYR A 25 2.40 -10.48 -26.10
N ARG A 26 1.14 -10.65 -26.54
CA ARG A 26 0.06 -11.25 -25.74
C ARG A 26 0.37 -12.69 -25.34
N LYS A 27 0.89 -13.52 -26.26
CA LYS A 27 1.31 -14.88 -25.95
C LYS A 27 2.53 -14.94 -25.03
N GLN A 28 3.44 -13.96 -25.11
CA GLN A 28 4.56 -13.82 -24.17
C GLN A 28 4.10 -13.35 -22.77
N GLN A 29 3.03 -12.56 -22.69
CA GLN A 29 2.36 -12.21 -21.43
C GLN A 29 1.61 -13.42 -20.84
N GLU A 30 0.90 -14.19 -21.68
CA GLU A 30 0.14 -15.40 -21.29
C GLU A 30 1.03 -16.62 -20.98
N GLN A 31 2.27 -16.66 -21.47
CA GLN A 31 3.25 -17.74 -21.19
C GLN A 31 4.19 -17.45 -20.01
N LYS A 32 4.04 -16.33 -19.30
CA LYS A 32 4.67 -16.22 -17.97
C LYS A 32 3.95 -17.20 -17.06
N GLU A 33 4.63 -18.29 -16.72
CA GLU A 33 4.23 -19.16 -15.60
C GLU A 33 3.78 -18.29 -14.42
N PRO A 34 2.71 -18.67 -13.69
CA PRO A 34 2.31 -17.90 -12.52
C PRO A 34 3.52 -17.75 -11.61
N ARG A 35 3.91 -16.50 -11.32
CA ARG A 35 5.03 -16.23 -10.43
C ARG A 35 4.75 -16.94 -9.11
N PRO A 36 5.62 -17.86 -8.67
CA PRO A 36 5.35 -18.71 -7.50
C PRO A 36 5.28 -17.95 -6.17
N GLU A 37 5.31 -16.61 -6.16
CA GLU A 37 5.35 -15.73 -4.99
C GLU A 37 4.57 -14.42 -5.24
N SER A 38 3.44 -14.50 -5.95
CA SER A 38 2.59 -13.34 -6.27
C SER A 38 1.73 -12.92 -5.06
N LEU A 39 2.28 -12.00 -4.24
CA LEU A 39 1.62 -11.46 -3.05
C LEU A 39 0.70 -10.27 -3.41
N THR A 40 -0.53 -10.56 -3.82
CA THR A 40 -1.64 -9.57 -3.88
C THR A 40 -1.67 -8.68 -2.63
N GLY A 41 -2.36 -7.52 -2.65
CA GLY A 41 -2.66 -6.78 -1.42
C GLY A 41 -3.19 -7.69 -0.29
N THR A 42 -3.87 -8.79 -0.67
CA THR A 42 -4.29 -9.92 0.17
C THR A 42 -3.15 -10.62 0.92
N ALA A 43 -1.96 -10.74 0.35
CA ALA A 43 -0.83 -11.41 0.97
C ALA A 43 0.00 -10.49 1.88
N LEU A 44 0.14 -9.20 1.53
CA LEU A 44 0.60 -8.19 2.49
C LEU A 44 -0.37 -8.11 3.68
N LEU A 45 -1.68 -8.12 3.38
CA LEU A 45 -2.76 -8.24 4.35
C LEU A 45 -2.67 -9.54 5.15
N HIS A 46 -2.40 -10.71 4.54
CA HIS A 46 -2.23 -11.97 5.26
C HIS A 46 -1.01 -11.93 6.20
N GLY A 47 0.08 -11.28 5.79
CA GLY A 47 1.26 -11.08 6.63
C GLY A 47 0.98 -10.20 7.84
N LEU A 48 0.12 -9.19 7.72
CA LEU A 48 -0.34 -8.40 8.87
C LEU A 48 -1.40 -9.17 9.69
N LEU A 49 -2.33 -9.85 9.03
CA LEU A 49 -3.44 -10.59 9.65
C LEU A 49 -2.97 -11.81 10.45
N SER A 50 -1.84 -12.43 10.11
CA SER A 50 -1.26 -13.48 10.95
C SER A 50 -0.97 -13.02 12.37
N HIS A 51 -0.93 -11.70 12.59
CA HIS A 51 -0.67 -11.06 13.87
C HIS A 51 -1.85 -10.25 14.43
N ALA A 52 -2.98 -10.17 13.72
CA ALA A 52 -4.09 -9.28 14.10
C ALA A 52 -4.77 -9.64 15.44
N ASN A 53 -4.60 -10.87 15.93
CA ASN A 53 -5.14 -11.33 17.22
C ASN A 53 -4.10 -11.37 18.35
N GLU A 54 -2.88 -10.89 18.10
CA GLU A 54 -1.85 -10.78 19.13
C GLU A 54 -2.03 -9.48 19.90
N GLU A 55 -1.83 -9.52 21.22
CA GLU A 55 -1.55 -8.31 21.99
C GLU A 55 -0.19 -7.78 21.53
N ILE A 56 -0.19 -6.63 20.86
CA ILE A 56 1.01 -6.02 20.29
C ILE A 56 1.23 -4.63 20.87
N THR A 57 2.49 -4.31 21.12
CA THR A 57 2.91 -2.93 21.42
C THR A 57 2.98 -2.11 20.14
N VAL A 58 2.99 -0.78 20.28
CA VAL A 58 3.21 0.12 19.14
C VAL A 58 4.56 -0.16 18.46
N GLU A 59 5.61 -0.52 19.20
CA GLU A 59 6.92 -0.84 18.65
C GLU A 59 6.86 -2.06 17.72
N GLN A 60 6.24 -3.14 18.21
CA GLN A 60 6.07 -4.36 17.42
C GLN A 60 5.22 -4.12 16.17
N ALA A 61 4.18 -3.29 16.28
CA ALA A 61 3.33 -2.93 15.16
C ALA A 61 4.09 -2.11 14.09
N VAL A 62 4.85 -1.09 14.52
CA VAL A 62 5.67 -0.25 13.62
C VAL A 62 6.74 -1.09 12.93
N ASP A 63 7.46 -1.94 13.66
CA ASP A 63 8.50 -2.80 13.07
C ASP A 63 7.91 -3.77 12.03
N ARG A 64 6.78 -4.41 12.34
CA ARG A 64 6.08 -5.31 11.40
C ARG A 64 5.58 -4.59 10.15
N PHE A 65 4.98 -3.41 10.32
CA PHE A 65 4.49 -2.64 9.19
C PHE A 65 5.63 -2.10 8.32
N GLU A 66 6.73 -1.69 8.94
CA GLU A 66 7.94 -1.31 8.20
C GLU A 66 8.49 -2.48 7.38
N GLU A 67 8.65 -3.65 7.98
CA GLU A 67 9.09 -4.85 7.26
C GLU A 67 8.17 -5.17 6.08
N MET A 68 6.86 -5.09 6.29
CA MET A 68 5.84 -5.25 5.23
C MET A 68 5.99 -4.18 4.13
N SER A 69 6.22 -2.92 4.48
CA SER A 69 6.31 -1.80 3.52
C SER A 69 7.45 -1.96 2.51
N ARG A 70 8.51 -2.68 2.87
CA ARG A 70 9.66 -2.97 2.01
C ARG A 70 9.31 -3.94 0.88
N LEU A 71 8.28 -4.77 1.06
CA LEU A 71 7.84 -5.70 0.05
C LEU A 71 7.19 -4.94 -1.13
N PRO A 72 7.37 -5.40 -2.38
CA PRO A 72 6.60 -4.87 -3.49
C PRO A 72 5.12 -5.21 -3.31
N VAL A 73 4.24 -4.33 -3.74
CA VAL A 73 2.83 -4.67 -3.93
C VAL A 73 2.76 -5.49 -5.21
N ASP A 74 2.41 -6.77 -5.12
CA ASP A 74 2.24 -7.59 -6.31
C ASP A 74 0.80 -7.44 -6.82
N HIS A 75 0.65 -6.64 -7.87
CA HIS A 75 -0.60 -6.39 -8.57
C HIS A 75 -0.41 -6.72 -10.07
N PRO A 76 -1.44 -7.21 -10.79
CA PRO A 76 -1.34 -7.50 -12.22
C PRO A 76 -0.81 -6.33 -13.06
N SER A 77 -1.18 -5.11 -12.68
CA SER A 77 -0.64 -3.86 -13.20
C SER A 77 0.42 -3.32 -12.23
N PRO A 78 1.57 -2.84 -12.73
CA PRO A 78 2.64 -2.32 -11.88
C PRO A 78 2.16 -1.08 -11.11
N VAL A 79 2.35 -1.08 -9.80
CA VAL A 79 2.16 0.10 -8.96
C VAL A 79 3.19 1.16 -9.37
N ASP A 80 2.73 2.40 -9.59
CA ASP A 80 3.61 3.54 -9.83
C ASP A 80 4.31 3.90 -8.50
N PRO A 81 5.65 3.82 -8.39
CA PRO A 81 6.37 4.13 -7.15
C PRO A 81 6.15 5.57 -6.65
N GLU A 82 5.75 6.49 -7.53
CA GLU A 82 5.38 7.87 -7.17
C GLU A 82 4.01 7.96 -6.49
N THR A 83 3.23 6.87 -6.49
CA THR A 83 1.92 6.77 -5.85
C THR A 83 1.89 5.76 -4.70
N ASP A 84 3.03 5.12 -4.41
CA ASP A 84 3.23 4.14 -3.33
C ASP A 84 3.71 4.91 -2.10
N ASP A 85 2.77 5.38 -1.28
CA ASP A 85 2.99 6.26 -0.13
C ASP A 85 2.72 5.54 1.19
N LEU A 86 3.34 6.05 2.26
CA LEU A 86 3.05 5.68 3.64
C LEU A 86 2.41 6.84 4.39
N LEU A 87 1.58 6.48 5.36
CA LEU A 87 0.86 7.39 6.24
C LEU A 87 0.99 6.91 7.68
N CYS A 88 1.25 7.83 8.60
CA CYS A 88 0.97 7.63 10.01
C CYS A 88 -0.03 8.69 10.46
N GLU A 89 -1.15 8.27 11.04
CA GLU A 89 -2.19 9.16 11.53
C GLU A 89 -2.46 8.85 13.01
N VAL A 90 -2.55 9.89 13.83
CA VAL A 90 -2.96 9.77 15.21
C VAL A 90 -4.12 10.70 15.54
N GLY A 91 -4.97 10.28 16.48
CA GLY A 91 -6.09 11.08 16.93
C GLY A 91 -7.01 10.31 17.88
N THR A 92 -7.80 11.03 18.67
CA THR A 92 -8.88 10.40 19.44
C THR A 92 -10.18 10.53 18.66
N TYR A 93 -10.79 9.38 18.31
CA TYR A 93 -12.02 9.33 17.53
C TYR A 93 -13.05 8.41 18.20
N ASP A 94 -14.34 8.73 18.05
CA ASP A 94 -15.45 7.91 18.52
C ASP A 94 -16.33 7.50 17.33
N PHE A 95 -16.33 6.20 17.03
CA PHE A 95 -17.10 5.61 15.93
C PHE A 95 -18.31 4.80 16.42
N GLY A 96 -18.72 4.97 17.68
CA GLY A 96 -19.94 4.36 18.25
C GLY A 96 -19.70 3.27 19.30
N ASP A 97 -18.46 2.79 19.44
CA ASP A 97 -18.04 1.85 20.48
C ASP A 97 -17.24 2.55 21.61
N GLY A 98 -17.28 3.88 21.65
CA GLY A 98 -16.55 4.73 22.58
C GLY A 98 -15.32 5.40 21.93
N PRO A 99 -14.74 6.40 22.62
CA PRO A 99 -13.55 7.07 22.12
C PRO A 99 -12.35 6.14 22.23
N PHE A 100 -11.57 6.05 21.15
CA PHE A 100 -10.28 5.37 21.13
C PHE A 100 -9.20 6.34 20.65
N PHE A 101 -8.01 6.22 21.23
CA PHE A 101 -6.84 6.85 20.66
C PHE A 101 -6.29 5.94 19.55
N TYR A 102 -6.27 6.46 18.33
CA TYR A 102 -5.79 5.79 17.14
C TYR A 102 -4.32 6.07 16.95
N PHE A 103 -3.56 5.01 16.73
CA PHE A 103 -2.26 5.06 16.09
C PHE A 103 -2.38 4.20 14.82
N SER A 104 -2.56 4.86 13.68
CA SER A 104 -2.81 4.21 12.40
C SER A 104 -1.60 4.31 11.49
N LEU A 105 -1.27 3.20 10.84
CA LEU A 105 -0.29 3.12 9.77
C LEU A 105 -1.02 2.71 8.49
N ALA A 106 -0.81 3.43 7.40
CA ALA A 106 -1.33 3.04 6.11
C ALA A 106 -0.23 3.00 5.05
N ARG A 107 -0.41 2.11 4.08
CA ARG A 107 0.28 2.14 2.80
C ARG A 107 -0.77 2.38 1.73
N GLN A 108 -0.63 3.49 1.01
CA GLN A 108 -1.53 3.90 -0.05
C GLN A 108 -0.85 3.65 -1.39
N PHE A 109 -1.57 3.07 -2.35
CA PHE A 109 -1.03 2.82 -3.69
C PHE A 109 -2.13 2.77 -4.75
N LYS A 110 -1.77 3.09 -5.99
CA LYS A 110 -2.63 2.86 -7.15
C LYS A 110 -2.35 1.50 -7.77
N THR A 111 -3.42 0.81 -8.14
CA THR A 111 -3.35 -0.50 -8.80
C THR A 111 -3.40 -0.42 -10.31
N ASP A 112 -4.03 0.61 -10.86
CA ASP A 112 -3.96 0.97 -12.27
C ASP A 112 -3.54 2.44 -12.39
N ARG A 113 -2.70 2.75 -13.37
CA ARG A 113 -2.21 4.11 -13.61
C ARG A 113 -3.30 5.03 -14.15
N ASP A 114 -4.30 4.45 -14.80
CA ASP A 114 -5.45 5.15 -15.36
C ASP A 114 -6.66 5.17 -14.39
N GLU A 115 -6.55 4.54 -13.21
CA GLU A 115 -7.55 4.62 -12.14
C GLU A 115 -7.32 5.87 -11.27
N ASP A 116 -8.43 6.54 -10.94
CA ASP A 116 -8.43 7.66 -9.99
C ASP A 116 -8.44 7.17 -8.53
N GLU A 117 -8.88 5.94 -8.30
CA GLU A 117 -9.06 5.35 -6.97
C GLU A 117 -7.73 4.85 -6.39
N TYR A 118 -7.51 5.17 -5.12
CA TYR A 118 -6.39 4.63 -4.37
C TYR A 118 -6.84 3.43 -3.55
N ARG A 119 -5.91 2.52 -3.28
CA ARG A 119 -6.09 1.47 -2.28
C ARG A 119 -5.25 1.78 -1.06
N GLN A 120 -5.79 1.52 0.12
CA GLN A 120 -5.08 1.66 1.38
C GLN A 120 -5.07 0.35 2.16
N LEU A 121 -3.87 -0.15 2.44
CA LEU A 121 -3.65 -1.19 3.45
C LEU A 121 -3.40 -0.49 4.79
N ARG A 122 -4.31 -0.66 5.76
CA ARG A 122 -4.24 -0.03 7.08
C ARG A 122 -3.97 -1.04 8.18
N LEU A 123 -3.17 -0.63 9.15
CA LEU A 123 -3.01 -1.22 10.47
C LEU A 123 -3.38 -0.15 11.51
N ASP A 124 -4.48 -0.35 12.21
CA ASP A 124 -4.93 0.56 13.26
C ASP A 124 -4.76 -0.07 14.63
N LEU A 125 -4.04 0.63 15.50
CA LEU A 125 -3.92 0.31 16.91
C LEU A 125 -4.84 1.24 17.69
N LEU A 126 -5.78 0.67 18.43
CA LEU A 126 -6.70 1.43 19.26
C LEU A 126 -6.27 1.26 20.70
N PHE A 127 -6.08 2.39 21.38
CA PHE A 127 -5.76 2.48 22.79
C PHE A 127 -6.90 3.14 23.55
N THR A 128 -6.96 2.90 24.86
CA THR A 128 -7.86 3.66 25.73
C THR A 128 -7.36 5.11 25.77
N PRO A 129 -8.21 6.13 25.49
CA PRO A 129 -7.78 7.51 25.57
C PRO A 129 -7.43 7.91 27.01
N GLU A 130 -6.30 8.57 27.17
CA GLU A 130 -5.82 9.11 28.44
C GLU A 130 -5.54 10.60 28.28
N GLU A 131 -5.33 11.32 29.40
CA GLU A 131 -5.09 12.77 29.34
C GLU A 131 -3.93 13.15 28.41
N GLY A 132 -2.84 12.35 28.41
CA GLY A 132 -1.69 12.57 27.53
C GLY A 132 -1.95 12.32 26.05
N THR A 133 -2.91 11.44 25.69
CA THR A 133 -3.19 11.12 24.27
C THR A 133 -4.26 12.02 23.65
N LYS A 134 -5.07 12.70 24.47
CA LYS A 134 -6.10 13.64 23.99
C LYS A 134 -5.53 14.84 23.22
N GLU A 135 -4.29 15.22 23.49
CA GLU A 135 -3.63 16.35 22.82
C GLU A 135 -3.02 15.95 21.46
N PHE A 136 -2.86 14.65 21.19
CA PHE A 136 -2.30 14.17 19.94
C PHE A 136 -3.37 14.09 18.86
N SER A 137 -3.20 14.90 17.81
CA SER A 137 -3.91 14.80 16.54
C SER A 137 -3.02 15.37 15.46
N ASP A 138 -2.44 14.49 14.64
CA ASP A 138 -1.47 14.88 13.62
C ASP A 138 -1.29 13.74 12.60
N VAL A 139 -0.63 14.07 11.49
CA VAL A 139 -0.42 13.17 10.36
C VAL A 139 0.98 13.32 9.77
N ILE A 140 1.63 12.19 9.49
CA ILE A 140 2.91 12.12 8.79
C ILE A 140 2.66 11.38 7.48
N TRP A 141 3.13 11.95 6.37
CA TRP A 141 3.15 11.31 5.06
C TRP A 141 4.59 10.99 4.66
N SER A 142 4.81 9.92 3.91
CA SER A 142 6.06 9.80 3.16
C SER A 142 6.14 10.90 2.11
N GLU A 143 7.31 11.50 1.96
CA GLU A 143 7.63 12.36 0.81
C GLU A 143 8.20 11.49 -0.32
N ASP A 144 8.05 11.91 -1.58
CA ASP A 144 8.65 11.24 -2.75
C ASP A 144 8.26 9.75 -2.96
N GLY A 145 7.03 9.37 -2.58
CA GLY A 145 6.53 8.02 -2.77
C GLY A 145 7.41 6.98 -2.08
N ARG A 146 7.69 5.89 -2.81
CA ARG A 146 8.52 4.78 -2.29
C ARG A 146 9.93 5.22 -1.89
N ALA A 147 10.46 6.30 -2.46
CA ALA A 147 11.81 6.76 -2.18
C ALA A 147 11.95 7.33 -0.75
N GLY A 148 10.89 7.95 -0.20
CA GLY A 148 10.93 8.53 1.15
C GLY A 148 10.54 7.59 2.29
N PHE A 149 10.34 6.30 2.03
CA PHE A 149 9.95 5.35 3.10
C PHE A 149 10.97 5.31 4.24
N ALA A 150 12.27 5.40 3.93
CA ALA A 150 13.31 5.37 4.96
C ALA A 150 13.21 6.58 5.91
N ASP A 151 12.97 7.77 5.35
CA ASP A 151 12.84 9.00 6.13
C ASP A 151 11.51 9.02 6.91
N PHE A 152 10.42 8.55 6.31
CA PHE A 152 9.14 8.35 6.97
C PHE A 152 9.28 7.50 8.25
N TRP A 153 9.96 6.35 8.18
CA TRP A 153 10.13 5.47 9.34
C TRP A 153 11.02 6.06 10.44
N LYS A 154 11.94 6.96 10.08
CA LYS A 154 12.69 7.74 11.05
C LYS A 154 11.79 8.77 11.73
N GLU A 155 10.96 9.46 10.96
CA GLU A 155 10.03 10.47 11.47
C GLU A 155 8.98 9.86 12.40
N VAL A 156 8.39 8.71 12.03
CA VAL A 156 7.47 7.95 12.90
C VAL A 156 8.12 7.59 14.23
N ARG A 157 9.41 7.21 14.24
CA ARG A 157 10.13 6.89 15.49
C ARG A 157 10.46 8.12 16.33
N GLU A 158 10.59 9.28 15.71
CA GLU A 158 10.77 10.56 16.39
C GLU A 158 9.42 11.19 16.77
N PHE A 159 8.30 10.67 16.28
CA PHE A 159 6.97 11.22 16.52
C PHE A 159 6.58 11.12 18.00
N ALA A 160 6.13 12.23 18.58
CA ALA A 160 5.82 12.32 20.01
C ALA A 160 4.78 11.28 20.48
N PRO A 161 3.68 11.01 19.74
CA PRO A 161 2.71 9.98 20.10
C PRO A 161 3.30 8.57 20.11
N TYR A 162 4.16 8.24 19.14
CA TYR A 162 4.86 6.95 19.11
C TYR A 162 5.71 6.78 20.37
N ARG A 163 6.58 7.77 20.65
CA ARG A 163 7.47 7.73 21.83
C ARG A 163 6.70 7.62 23.14
N TYR A 164 5.60 8.36 23.26
CA TYR A 164 4.71 8.29 24.42
C TYR A 164 4.18 6.86 24.65
N LEU A 165 3.67 6.21 23.59
CA LEU A 165 3.16 4.85 23.67
C LEU A 165 4.27 3.83 24.00
N CYS A 166 5.48 3.99 23.44
CA CYS A 166 6.63 3.14 23.77
C CYS A 166 7.03 3.26 25.24
N GLU A 167 7.13 4.49 25.77
CA GLU A 167 7.51 4.74 27.16
C GLU A 167 6.49 4.14 28.16
N LYS A 168 5.21 4.14 27.81
CA LYS A 168 4.14 3.52 28.60
C LYS A 168 4.15 1.99 28.52
N GLY A 169 4.64 1.42 27.41
CA GLY A 169 4.64 -0.02 27.17
C GLY A 169 3.23 -0.61 27.04
N GLU A 170 2.25 0.22 26.63
CA GLU A 170 0.86 -0.19 26.49
C GLU A 170 0.68 -1.04 25.23
N THR A 171 -0.18 -2.06 25.34
CA THR A 171 -0.66 -2.83 24.21
C THR A 171 -1.98 -2.25 23.71
N ALA A 172 -2.20 -2.33 22.41
CA ALA A 172 -3.47 -1.90 21.83
C ALA A 172 -4.61 -2.77 22.38
N VAL A 173 -5.71 -2.14 22.81
CA VAL A 173 -6.91 -2.88 23.22
C VAL A 173 -7.61 -3.53 22.03
N LYS A 174 -7.35 -3.02 20.83
CA LYS A 174 -7.81 -3.59 19.57
C LYS A 174 -6.81 -3.28 18.47
N THR A 175 -6.53 -4.28 17.65
CA THR A 175 -5.75 -4.14 16.42
C THR A 175 -6.67 -4.44 15.23
N LEU A 176 -6.70 -3.55 14.25
CA LEU A 176 -7.48 -3.71 13.02
C LEU A 176 -6.54 -3.72 11.82
N VAL A 177 -6.76 -4.66 10.91
CA VAL A 177 -6.07 -4.67 9.61
C VAL A 177 -7.12 -4.62 8.51
N ARG A 178 -7.01 -3.66 7.59
CA ARG A 178 -8.02 -3.38 6.58
C ARG A 178 -7.38 -3.10 5.23
N LEU A 179 -8.05 -3.51 4.15
CA LEU A 179 -7.74 -3.09 2.79
C LEU A 179 -8.98 -2.35 2.27
N GLU A 180 -8.81 -1.06 1.97
CA GLU A 180 -9.90 -0.15 1.61
C GLU A 180 -9.62 0.48 0.23
N GLU A 181 -10.69 0.82 -0.50
CA GLU A 181 -10.66 1.63 -1.73
C GLU A 181 -11.11 3.05 -1.34
N THR A 182 -10.39 4.07 -1.80
CA THR A 182 -10.53 5.48 -1.39
C THR A 182 -10.68 6.41 -2.56
#